data_AF-A0A7R9BBE4-F1
#
_entry.id   AF-A0A7R9BBE4-F1
#
_cell.length_a   1.000
_cell.length_b   1.000
_cell.length_c   1.000
_cell.angle_alpha   90.00
_cell.angle_beta   90.00
_cell.angle_gamma   90.00
#
_symmetry.space_group_name_H-M   'P 1'
#
loop_
_entity.id
_entity.type
_entity.pdbx_description
1 polymer ?
#
loop_
_entity_poly.entity_id
_entity_poly.type
_entity_poly.pdbx_seq_one_letter_code
_entity_poly.pdbx_strand_id
1 'polypeptide(L)'
;PLPPNATVLPHVSGGRNKNYESASAAVSVCRSEEMGRYAVAATDIKAGDTVVVEKAYCSVLLAEHRDTHCFHCFNRLVAVVPCPRCCNVAFCSAACQRVALSTHHGVECPVLEVLWESGASVTCLMALRILSQTNIRYFLDMRDQLQQ
;
A
#
# COMPACT_ATOMS: atom_id res chain seq x y z
N PRO A 1 18.02 11.24 5.45
CA PRO A 1 18.18 11.26 3.98
C PRO A 1 17.34 10.17 3.32
N LEU A 2 16.39 10.54 2.46
CA LEU A 2 15.65 9.60 1.62
C LEU A 2 16.64 8.82 0.73
N PRO A 3 16.39 7.55 0.41
CA PRO A 3 17.26 6.82 -0.51
C PRO A 3 17.35 7.57 -1.86
N PRO A 4 18.49 7.50 -2.57
CA PRO A 4 18.79 8.31 -3.76
C PRO A 4 17.88 8.08 -4.98
N ASN A 5 16.88 7.21 -4.86
CA ASN A 5 15.87 6.91 -5.87
C ASN A 5 14.46 7.08 -5.27
N ALA A 6 14.21 8.19 -4.58
CA ALA A 6 12.83 8.58 -4.30
C ALA A 6 12.19 8.97 -5.63
N THR A 7 11.53 8.02 -6.29
CA THR A 7 10.76 8.26 -7.51
C THR A 7 9.80 9.41 -7.23
N VAL A 8 10.00 10.55 -7.91
CA VAL A 8 9.07 11.66 -7.84
C VAL A 8 7.74 11.13 -8.37
N LEU A 9 6.73 11.08 -7.50
CA LEU A 9 5.40 10.66 -7.92
C LEU A 9 4.91 11.61 -9.01
N PRO A 10 4.31 11.10 -10.10
CA PRO A 10 3.79 11.97 -11.14
C PRO A 10 2.67 12.85 -10.56
N HIS A 11 2.44 14.00 -11.20
CA HIS A 11 1.28 14.82 -10.92
C HIS A 11 0.12 14.41 -11.83
N VAL A 12 -1.10 14.47 -11.32
CA VAL A 12 -2.30 14.27 -12.15
C VAL A 12 -2.37 15.34 -13.23
N SER A 13 -2.68 14.93 -14.45
CA SER A 13 -2.83 15.82 -15.60
C SER A 13 -4.13 16.61 -15.50
N GLY A 14 -4.22 17.82 -16.07
CA GLY A 14 -5.47 18.60 -16.09
C GLY A 14 -5.96 19.14 -14.73
N GLY A 15 -5.16 19.05 -13.67
CA GLY A 15 -5.52 19.50 -12.32
C GLY A 15 -6.24 18.44 -11.49
N ARG A 16 -6.40 18.68 -10.18
CA ARG A 16 -7.03 17.73 -9.25
C ARG A 16 -8.55 17.80 -9.32
N ASN A 17 -9.21 16.65 -9.26
CA ASN A 17 -10.65 16.58 -9.06
C ASN A 17 -11.02 17.12 -7.67
N LYS A 18 -12.11 17.90 -7.58
CA LYS A 18 -12.57 18.54 -6.33
C LYS A 18 -13.07 17.55 -5.27
N ASN A 19 -13.64 16.42 -5.71
CA ASN A 19 -14.21 15.40 -4.83
C ASN A 19 -13.23 14.24 -4.59
N TYR A 20 -12.24 14.07 -5.46
CA TYR A 20 -11.27 12.98 -5.43
C TYR A 20 -9.86 13.52 -5.69
N GLU A 21 -9.18 13.99 -4.64
CA GLU A 21 -7.91 14.72 -4.79
C GLU A 21 -6.77 13.91 -5.45
N SER A 22 -6.82 12.58 -5.32
CA SER A 22 -5.89 11.65 -5.97
C SER A 22 -6.12 11.52 -7.48
N ALA A 23 -7.26 11.99 -8.00
CA ALA A 23 -7.66 11.88 -9.39
C ALA A 23 -7.54 13.21 -10.14
N SER A 24 -7.36 13.11 -11.46
CA SER A 24 -7.44 14.21 -12.40
C SER A 24 -8.86 14.78 -12.49
N ALA A 25 -9.00 16.08 -12.72
CA ALA A 25 -10.27 16.72 -13.09
C ALA A 25 -10.87 16.16 -14.40
N ALA A 26 -10.07 15.47 -15.22
CA ALA A 26 -10.51 14.73 -16.40
C ALA A 26 -11.26 13.43 -16.08
N VAL A 27 -11.33 13.02 -14.81
CA VAL A 27 -12.08 11.83 -14.36
C VAL A 27 -13.27 12.26 -13.50
N SER A 28 -14.46 11.75 -13.80
CA SER A 28 -15.66 11.89 -12.98
C SER A 28 -16.08 10.53 -12.43
N VAL A 29 -16.58 10.50 -11.19
CA VAL A 29 -17.17 9.29 -10.60
C VAL A 29 -18.68 9.41 -10.65
N CYS A 30 -19.33 8.49 -11.36
CA CYS A 30 -20.76 8.38 -11.53
C CYS A 30 -21.31 7.19 -10.74
N ARG A 31 -22.65 7.09 -10.67
CA ARG A 31 -23.33 5.93 -10.08
C ARG A 31 -24.49 5.48 -10.96
N SER A 32 -24.67 4.18 -11.10
CA SER A 32 -25.85 3.56 -11.71
C SER A 32 -26.36 2.42 -10.83
N GLU A 33 -27.58 1.96 -11.08
CA GLU A 33 -28.16 0.81 -10.38
C GLU A 33 -27.41 -0.50 -10.71
N GLU A 34 -27.00 -0.66 -11.97
CA GLU A 34 -26.34 -1.87 -12.46
C GLU A 34 -24.87 -1.99 -12.00
N MET A 35 -24.11 -0.89 -12.04
CA MET A 35 -22.65 -0.91 -11.83
C MET A 35 -22.23 -0.35 -10.47
N GLY A 36 -23.15 0.20 -9.69
CA GLY A 36 -22.79 0.97 -8.50
C GLY A 36 -21.96 2.19 -8.89
N ARG A 37 -20.84 2.44 -8.20
CA ARG A 37 -19.94 3.57 -8.49
C ARG A 37 -18.94 3.20 -9.58
N TYR A 38 -18.76 4.06 -10.58
CA TYR A 38 -17.81 3.85 -11.66
C TYR A 38 -17.17 5.17 -12.11
N ALA A 39 -15.96 5.09 -12.65
CA ALA A 39 -15.24 6.24 -13.18
C ALA A 39 -15.46 6.39 -14.69
N VAL A 40 -15.64 7.62 -15.16
CA VAL A 40 -15.75 7.99 -16.57
C VAL A 40 -14.81 9.14 -16.90
N ALA A 41 -14.40 9.23 -18.16
CA ALA A 41 -13.70 10.40 -18.66
C ALA A 41 -14.68 11.59 -18.72
N ALA A 42 -14.35 12.68 -18.04
CA ALA A 42 -15.09 13.94 -18.05
C ALA A 42 -14.66 14.85 -19.21
N THR A 43 -13.44 14.66 -19.71
CA THR A 43 -12.84 15.34 -20.86
C THR A 43 -11.97 14.34 -21.63
N ASP A 44 -11.46 14.73 -22.80
CA ASP A 44 -10.51 13.92 -23.56
C ASP A 44 -9.24 13.63 -22.73
N ILE A 45 -8.84 12.35 -22.67
CA ILE A 45 -7.63 11.86 -21.99
C ILE A 45 -6.69 11.32 -23.06
N LYS A 46 -5.47 11.86 -23.13
CA LYS A 46 -4.47 11.48 -24.11
C LYS A 46 -3.57 10.37 -23.59
N ALA A 47 -2.96 9.62 -24.52
CA ALA A 47 -1.93 8.66 -24.16
C ALA A 47 -0.78 9.37 -23.42
N GLY A 48 -0.44 8.85 -22.22
CA GLY A 48 0.56 9.44 -21.33
C GLY A 48 -0.01 10.33 -20.22
N ASP A 49 -1.30 10.69 -20.25
CA ASP A 49 -1.92 11.47 -19.18
C ASP A 49 -2.00 10.64 -17.89
N THR A 50 -1.62 11.27 -16.77
CA THR A 50 -1.72 10.67 -15.45
C THR A 50 -3.10 10.97 -14.86
N VAL A 51 -3.96 9.97 -14.81
CA VAL A 51 -5.36 10.12 -14.39
C VAL A 51 -5.58 9.97 -12.89
N VAL A 52 -4.77 9.16 -12.21
CA VAL A 52 -4.86 8.91 -10.76
C VAL A 52 -3.45 8.68 -10.20
N VAL A 53 -3.17 9.27 -9.04
CA VAL A 53 -1.97 9.03 -8.25
C VAL A 53 -2.37 8.88 -6.80
N GLU A 54 -2.21 7.69 -6.24
CA GLU A 54 -2.61 7.39 -4.88
C GLU A 54 -1.52 6.60 -4.16
N LYS A 55 -1.29 6.95 -2.89
CA LYS A 55 -0.45 6.14 -2.01
C LYS A 55 -1.26 4.92 -1.58
N ALA A 56 -0.71 3.73 -1.79
CA ALA A 56 -1.33 2.49 -1.34
C ALA A 56 -1.72 2.58 0.14
N TYR A 57 -3.00 2.35 0.44
CA TYR A 57 -3.50 2.32 1.81
C TYR A 57 -2.81 1.21 2.62
N CYS A 58 -2.72 0.02 2.03
CA CYS A 58 -1.96 -1.10 2.55
C CYS A 58 -1.24 -1.79 1.39
N SER A 59 -0.06 -2.33 1.68
CA SER A 59 0.71 -3.15 0.74
C SER A 59 1.52 -4.16 1.53
N VAL A 60 1.74 -5.35 0.96
CA VAL A 60 2.50 -6.45 1.57
C VAL A 60 3.42 -7.06 0.51
N LEU A 61 4.59 -7.56 0.91
CA LEU A 61 5.50 -8.26 0.00
C LEU A 61 5.08 -9.72 -0.11
N LEU A 62 5.02 -10.24 -1.34
CA LEU A 62 4.77 -11.65 -1.60
C LEU A 62 5.97 -12.51 -1.16
N ALA A 63 5.70 -13.71 -0.65
CA ALA A 63 6.72 -14.62 -0.14
C ALA A 63 7.82 -14.92 -1.18
N GLU A 64 7.42 -15.11 -2.45
CA GLU A 64 8.32 -15.35 -3.59
C GLU A 64 9.30 -14.21 -3.88
N HIS A 65 9.07 -13.03 -3.30
CA HIS A 65 9.92 -11.86 -3.46
C HIS A 65 10.72 -11.50 -2.20
N ARG A 66 10.60 -12.29 -1.11
CA ARG A 66 11.23 -11.99 0.18
C ARG A 66 12.75 -11.85 0.13
N ASP A 67 13.39 -12.59 -0.79
CA ASP A 67 14.85 -12.62 -0.96
C ASP A 67 15.35 -11.60 -2.01
N THR A 68 14.43 -11.00 -2.78
CA THR A 68 14.78 -10.12 -3.91
C THR A 68 14.40 -8.66 -3.69
N HIS A 69 13.45 -8.37 -2.80
CA HIS A 69 12.93 -7.02 -2.58
C HIS A 69 12.92 -6.65 -1.10
N CYS A 70 13.09 -5.35 -0.84
CA CYS A 70 12.98 -4.79 0.49
C CYS A 70 11.57 -5.00 1.04
N PHE A 71 11.45 -5.58 2.23
CA PHE A 71 10.16 -5.83 2.87
C PHE A 71 9.34 -4.56 3.18
N HIS A 72 10.02 -3.40 3.27
CA HIS A 72 9.36 -2.13 3.53
C HIS A 72 8.92 -1.39 2.27
N CYS A 73 9.85 -1.13 1.34
CA CYS A 73 9.63 -0.24 0.20
C CYS A 73 9.51 -0.96 -1.14
N PHE A 74 9.66 -2.29 -1.16
CA PHE A 74 9.63 -3.15 -2.34
C PHE A 74 10.66 -2.83 -3.42
N ASN A 75 11.64 -1.97 -3.14
CA ASN A 75 12.79 -1.81 -4.05
C ASN A 75 13.62 -3.09 -4.05
N ARG A 76 14.18 -3.44 -5.21
CA ARG A 76 15.08 -4.57 -5.36
C ARG A 76 16.28 -4.44 -4.42
N LEU A 77 16.66 -5.54 -3.79
CA LEU A 77 17.81 -5.61 -2.90
C LEU A 77 19.11 -5.60 -3.72
N VAL A 78 20.08 -4.81 -3.26
CA VAL A 78 21.45 -4.78 -3.77
C VAL A 78 22.43 -5.10 -2.64
N ALA A 79 22.21 -4.48 -1.48
CA ALA A 79 22.82 -4.84 -0.21
C ALA A 79 21.70 -5.08 0.82
N VAL A 80 21.87 -6.08 1.67
CA VAL A 80 20.84 -6.52 2.62
C VAL A 80 21.14 -6.07 4.03
N VAL A 81 20.11 -5.57 4.70
CA VAL A 81 20.06 -5.42 6.15
C VAL A 81 19.01 -6.43 6.65
N PRO A 82 19.39 -7.45 7.43
CA PRO A 82 18.45 -8.50 7.86
C PRO A 82 17.56 -8.02 9.01
N CYS A 83 16.44 -8.71 9.26
CA CYS A 83 15.73 -8.55 10.54
C CYS A 83 16.59 -9.09 11.70
N PRO A 84 16.64 -8.44 12.88
CA PRO A 84 17.40 -8.95 14.02
C PRO A 84 16.71 -10.13 14.74
N ARG A 85 15.47 -10.48 14.39
CA ARG A 85 14.65 -11.49 15.09
C ARG A 85 14.21 -12.67 14.23
N CYS A 86 14.35 -12.60 12.90
CA CYS A 86 13.99 -13.69 11.99
C CYS A 86 14.85 -13.68 10.73
N CYS A 87 14.85 -14.79 10.00
CA CYS A 87 15.50 -14.92 8.68
C CYS A 87 14.55 -14.66 7.50
N ASN A 88 13.30 -14.27 7.78
CA ASN A 88 12.23 -14.25 6.77
C ASN A 88 12.23 -13.02 5.85
N VAL A 89 12.89 -11.93 6.23
CA VAL A 89 12.83 -10.66 5.50
C VAL A 89 14.18 -9.93 5.48
N ALA A 90 14.39 -9.15 4.42
CA ALA A 90 15.52 -8.25 4.28
C ALA A 90 15.08 -6.84 3.89
N PHE A 91 15.95 -5.88 4.18
CA PHE A 91 15.73 -4.46 3.92
C PHE A 91 16.89 -3.87 3.11
N CYS A 92 16.60 -2.88 2.25
CA CYS A 92 17.63 -2.21 1.46
C CYS A 92 18.48 -1.21 2.27
N SER A 93 18.07 -0.87 3.50
CA SER A 93 18.78 0.07 4.37
C SER A 93 18.35 -0.07 5.83
N ALA A 94 19.20 0.40 6.75
CA ALA A 94 18.86 0.49 8.18
C ALA A 94 17.65 1.40 8.46
N ALA A 95 17.40 2.39 7.60
CA ALA A 95 16.21 3.24 7.68
C ALA A 95 14.93 2.43 7.39
N CYS A 96 14.92 1.66 6.29
CA CYS A 96 13.78 0.78 5.96
C CYS A 96 13.56 -0.29 7.03
N GLN A 97 14.63 -0.91 7.54
CA GLN A 97 14.56 -1.87 8.64
C GLN A 97 13.89 -1.25 9.87
N ARG A 98 14.34 -0.06 10.30
CA ARG A 98 13.78 0.63 11.47
C ARG A 98 12.30 0.94 11.31
N VAL A 99 11.91 1.51 10.17
CA VAL A 99 10.50 1.84 9.90
C VAL A 99 9.64 0.58 9.89
N ALA A 100 10.09 -0.49 9.22
CA ALA A 100 9.31 -1.73 9.18
C ALA A 100 9.15 -2.36 10.56
N LEU A 101 10.23 -2.42 11.35
CA LEU A 101 10.20 -2.95 12.70
C LEU A 101 9.27 -2.15 13.62
N SER A 102 9.22 -0.82 13.48
CA SER A 102 8.38 0.02 14.33
C SER A 102 6.91 0.10 13.89
N THR A 103 6.59 -0.24 12.63
CA THR A 103 5.25 -0.02 12.07
C THR A 103 4.45 -1.30 11.83
N HIS A 104 5.06 -2.37 11.32
CA HIS A 104 4.30 -3.55 10.90
C HIS A 104 5.05 -4.86 11.12
N HIS A 105 6.29 -4.97 10.64
CA HIS A 105 7.08 -6.19 10.79
C HIS A 105 7.30 -6.52 12.28
N GLY A 106 7.33 -5.51 13.16
CA GLY A 106 7.38 -5.69 14.61
C GLY A 106 6.35 -6.70 15.14
N VAL A 107 5.11 -6.57 14.66
CA VAL A 107 3.93 -7.38 15.01
C VAL A 107 3.83 -8.62 14.13
N GLU A 108 4.15 -8.51 12.84
CA GLU A 108 4.04 -9.61 11.88
C GLU A 108 5.14 -10.67 12.03
N CYS A 109 6.34 -10.28 12.47
CA CYS A 109 7.54 -11.13 12.55
C CYS A 109 7.32 -12.55 13.11
N PRO A 110 6.63 -12.76 14.25
CA PRO A 110 6.46 -14.09 14.82
C PRO A 110 5.50 -15.00 14.03
N VAL A 111 4.63 -14.44 13.18
CA VAL A 111 3.58 -15.20 12.46
C VAL A 111 3.77 -15.20 10.96
N LEU A 112 4.67 -14.37 10.42
CA LEU A 112 4.82 -14.13 8.99
C LEU A 112 5.13 -15.40 8.19
N GLU A 113 6.05 -16.22 8.69
CA GLU A 113 6.45 -17.47 8.02
C GLU A 113 5.29 -18.46 7.93
N VAL A 114 4.59 -18.66 9.06
CA VAL A 114 3.39 -19.51 9.11
C VAL A 114 2.32 -19.00 8.13
N LEU A 115 2.09 -17.69 8.05
CA LEU A 115 1.12 -17.11 7.11
C LEU A 115 1.52 -17.30 5.64
N TRP A 116 2.81 -17.23 5.32
CA TRP A 116 3.28 -17.51 3.97
C TRP A 116 3.19 -18.98 3.61
N GLU A 117 3.50 -19.87 4.55
CA GLU A 117 3.53 -21.32 4.31
C GLU A 117 2.15 -21.99 4.43
N SER A 118 1.18 -21.37 5.10
CA SER A 118 -0.15 -21.95 5.29
C SER A 118 -1.02 -21.96 4.02
N GLY A 119 -0.52 -21.44 2.90
CA GLY A 119 -1.33 -21.22 1.69
C GLY A 119 -2.41 -20.15 1.87
N ALA A 120 -2.27 -19.28 2.89
CA ALA A 120 -3.20 -18.17 3.08
C ALA A 120 -3.12 -17.20 1.90
N SER A 121 -4.27 -16.65 1.52
CA SER A 121 -4.31 -15.58 0.52
C SER A 121 -3.51 -14.37 1.01
N VAL A 122 -2.89 -13.65 0.08
CA VAL A 122 -2.24 -12.36 0.35
C VAL A 122 -3.19 -11.37 1.05
N THR A 123 -4.50 -11.51 0.85
CA THR A 123 -5.52 -10.70 1.54
C THR A 123 -5.51 -10.88 3.05
N CYS A 124 -5.14 -12.06 3.57
CA CYS A 124 -4.97 -12.30 5.01
C CYS A 124 -3.82 -11.47 5.58
N LEU A 125 -2.70 -11.39 4.86
CA LEU A 125 -1.55 -10.55 5.26
C LEU A 125 -1.92 -9.07 5.21
N MET A 126 -2.64 -8.63 4.16
CA MET A 126 -3.13 -7.26 4.09
C MET A 126 -4.09 -6.92 5.23
N ALA A 127 -5.00 -7.83 5.58
CA ALA A 127 -5.94 -7.65 6.68
C ALA A 127 -5.21 -7.53 8.02
N LEU A 128 -4.24 -8.40 8.31
CA LEU A 128 -3.40 -8.30 9.50
C LEU A 128 -2.67 -6.96 9.55
N ARG A 129 -2.10 -6.52 8.42
CA ARG A 129 -1.36 -5.25 8.34
C ARG A 129 -2.28 -4.04 8.55
N ILE A 130 -3.46 -4.03 7.95
CA ILE A 130 -4.47 -2.97 8.16
C ILE A 130 -4.86 -2.90 9.65
N LEU A 131 -5.16 -4.04 10.26
CA LEU A 131 -5.61 -4.09 11.66
C LEU A 131 -4.50 -3.75 12.65
N SER A 132 -3.25 -4.12 12.37
CA SER A 132 -2.11 -3.90 13.28
C SER A 132 -1.50 -2.49 13.17
N GLN A 133 -1.69 -1.79 12.06
CA GLN A 133 -1.13 -0.44 11.87
C GLN A 133 -2.01 0.69 12.42
N THR A 134 -3.28 0.43 12.74
CA THR A 134 -4.21 1.43 13.29
C THR A 134 -4.79 0.98 14.61
N ASN A 135 -5.07 1.93 15.51
CA ASN A 135 -5.69 1.61 16.81
C ASN A 135 -7.10 1.05 16.62
N ILE A 136 -7.51 0.08 17.43
CA ILE A 136 -8.87 -0.49 17.39
C ILE A 136 -9.99 0.57 17.46
N ARG A 137 -9.77 1.68 18.18
CA ARG A 137 -10.72 2.81 18.27
C ARG A 137 -11.07 3.39 16.91
N TYR A 138 -10.08 3.52 16.01
CA TYR A 138 -10.31 3.98 14.64
C TYR A 138 -11.39 3.17 13.92
N PHE A 139 -11.38 1.85 14.08
CA PHE A 139 -12.39 0.98 13.47
C PHE A 139 -13.72 1.00 14.21
N LEU A 140 -13.69 1.13 15.54
CA LEU A 140 -14.92 1.20 16.35
C LEU A 140 -15.71 2.48 16.06
N ASP A 141 -15.02 3.60 15.84
CA ASP A 141 -15.63 4.89 15.53
C ASP A 141 -16.30 4.89 14.14
N MET A 142 -15.88 4.00 13.24
CA MET A 142 -16.50 3.81 11.92
C MET A 142 -17.78 2.97 11.95
N ARG A 143 -18.10 2.31 13.08
CA ARG A 143 -19.21 1.34 13.15
C ARG A 143 -20.55 1.93 12.70
N ASP A 144 -20.88 3.12 13.18
CA ASP A 144 -22.17 3.77 12.90
C ASP A 144 -22.30 4.26 11.45
N GLN A 145 -21.17 4.51 10.79
CA GLN A 145 -21.12 4.91 9.38
C GLN A 145 -21.27 3.72 8.43
N LEU A 146 -20.85 2.53 8.85
CA LEU A 146 -20.89 1.30 8.03
C LEU A 146 -22.22 0.54 8.15
N GLN A 147 -23.07 0.89 9.11
CA GLN A 147 -24.40 0.29 9.31
C GLN A 147 -25.51 1.00 8.52
N GLN A 148 -25.16 2.02 7.74
CA GLN A 148 -26.06 2.79 6.86
C GLN A 148 -25.90 2.34 5.40
#